data_AF-A0A4Q2YRW6-F1
#
_entry.id   AF-A0A4Q2YRW6-F1
#
_cell.length_a   1.000
_cell.length_b   1.000
_cell.length_c   1.000
_cell.angle_alpha   90.00
_cell.angle_beta   90.00
_cell.angle_gamma   90.00
#
_symmetry.space_group_name_H-M   'P 1'
#
loop_
_entity.id
_entity.type
_entity.pdbx_description
1 polymer ?
#
loop_
_entity_poly.entity_id
_entity_poly.type
_entity_poly.pdbx_seq_one_letter_code
_entity_poly.pdbx_strand_id
1 'polypeptide(L)' 'MEDSSGRPAGRAPSRAARTDTEMQESEDRFRAFVTATSEMVYRFNGDWSELLELEGDARLPDADLPRSDWLE' A
#
# COMPACT_ATOMS: atom_id res chain seq x y z
N MET A 1 -12.40 -11.19 50.08
CA MET A 1 -11.58 -10.03 49.70
C MET A 1 -10.15 -10.52 49.82
N GLU A 2 -9.36 -10.73 48.77
CA GLU A 2 -9.19 -9.91 47.57
C GLU A 2 -9.06 -10.75 46.29
N ASP A 3 -9.41 -10.06 45.23
CA ASP A 3 -9.45 -10.43 43.83
C ASP A 3 -8.06 -10.85 43.34
N SER A 4 -7.86 -12.16 43.10
CA SER A 4 -6.68 -12.67 42.38
C SER A 4 -6.94 -12.58 40.87
N SER A 5 -7.18 -11.38 40.36
CA SER A 5 -7.15 -11.10 38.92
C SER A 5 -5.70 -10.86 38.51
N GLY A 6 -4.99 -11.98 38.33
CA GLY A 6 -3.73 -12.00 37.59
C GLY A 6 -4.01 -11.59 36.15
N ARG A 7 -3.87 -10.30 35.85
CA ARG A 7 -3.89 -9.77 34.48
C ARG A 7 -2.96 -10.63 33.61
N PRO A 8 -3.42 -11.26 32.52
CA PRO A 8 -2.50 -11.87 31.58
C PRO A 8 -1.70 -10.73 30.94
N ALA A 9 -0.39 -10.71 31.18
CA ALA A 9 0.53 -9.86 30.43
C ALA A 9 0.35 -10.18 28.94
N GLY A 10 -0.25 -9.24 28.20
CA GLY A 10 -0.42 -9.35 26.76
C GLY A 10 0.93 -9.63 26.11
N ARG A 11 1.03 -10.80 25.47
CA ARG A 11 2.24 -11.22 24.74
C ARG A 11 2.61 -10.12 23.75
N ALA A 12 3.78 -9.50 23.96
CA ALA A 12 4.31 -8.51 23.03
C ALA A 12 4.32 -9.09 21.61
N PRO A 13 4.00 -8.28 20.58
CA PRO A 13 3.92 -8.77 19.21
C PRO A 13 5.25 -9.42 18.80
N SER A 14 5.13 -10.58 18.15
CA SER A 14 6.26 -11.34 17.65
C SER A 14 7.08 -10.47 16.69
N ARG A 15 8.36 -10.78 16.54
CA ARG A 15 9.26 -10.02 15.66
C ARG A 15 8.73 -9.94 14.22
N ALA A 16 8.08 -10.99 13.71
CA ALA A 16 7.42 -10.98 12.41
C ALA A 16 6.30 -9.92 12.35
N ALA A 17 5.39 -9.92 13.33
CA ALA A 17 4.29 -8.95 13.38
C ALA A 17 4.77 -7.48 13.44
N ARG A 18 5.88 -7.20 14.13
CA ARG A 18 6.48 -5.85 14.13
C ARG A 18 7.07 -5.46 12.78
N THR A 19 7.68 -6.42 12.07
CA THR A 19 8.30 -6.15 10.76
C THR A 19 7.24 -5.84 9.71
N ASP A 20 6.12 -6.56 9.72
CA ASP A 20 4.95 -6.28 8.87
C ASP A 20 4.35 -4.90 9.14
N THR A 21 4.19 -4.50 10.41
CA THR A 21 3.67 -3.17 10.75
C THR A 21 4.62 -2.05 10.29
N GLU A 22 5.91 -2.18 10.56
CA GLU A 22 6.91 -1.19 10.13
C GLU A 22 6.96 -1.06 8.60
N MET A 23 6.82 -2.19 7.89
CA MET A 23 6.77 -2.21 6.43
C MET A 23 5.50 -1.54 5.91
N GLN A 24 4.33 -1.88 6.44
CA GLN A 24 3.06 -1.27 6.05
C GLN A 24 3.08 0.26 6.27
N GLU A 25 3.58 0.71 7.42
CA GLU A 25 3.68 2.15 7.69
C GLU A 25 4.68 2.86 6.75
N SER A 26 5.79 2.22 6.43
CA SER A 26 6.76 2.76 5.46
C SER A 26 6.13 2.87 4.08
N GLU A 27 5.38 1.85 3.65
CA GLU A 27 4.69 1.84 2.37
C GLU A 27 3.59 2.90 2.30
N ASP A 28 2.80 3.09 3.36
CA ASP A 28 1.73 4.09 3.38
C ASP A 28 2.30 5.51 3.26
N ARG A 29 3.40 5.80 3.97
CA ARG A 29 4.11 7.09 3.84
C ARG A 29 4.69 7.27 2.44
N PHE A 30 5.25 6.22 1.84
CA PHE A 30 5.78 6.24 0.49
C PHE A 30 4.67 6.51 -0.55
N ARG A 31 3.53 5.80 -0.44
CA ARG A 31 2.35 6.02 -1.28
C ARG A 31 1.87 7.46 -1.18
N ALA A 32 1.70 7.98 0.04
CA ALA A 32 1.29 9.36 0.26
C ALA A 32 2.25 10.38 -0.37
N PHE A 33 3.57 10.16 -0.26
CA PHE A 33 4.58 11.02 -0.89
C PHE A 33 4.46 10.99 -2.41
N VAL A 34 4.45 9.79 -3.02
CA VAL A 34 4.36 9.63 -4.47
C VAL A 34 3.08 10.25 -5.03
N THR A 35 1.93 10.02 -4.40
CA THR A 35 0.65 10.63 -4.79
C THR A 35 0.70 12.15 -4.66
N ALA A 36 1.33 12.70 -3.62
CA ALA A 36 1.41 14.15 -3.42
C ALA A 36 2.38 14.86 -4.38
N THR A 37 3.42 14.18 -4.84
CA THR A 37 4.46 14.79 -5.71
C THR A 37 4.28 14.49 -7.19
N SER A 38 3.41 13.55 -7.55
CA SER A 38 3.23 13.11 -8.93
C SER A 38 1.88 13.58 -9.47
N GLU A 39 1.87 14.06 -10.71
CA GLU A 39 0.62 14.44 -11.39
C GLU A 39 -0.18 13.21 -11.84
N MET A 40 0.50 12.07 -12.04
CA MET A 40 -0.09 10.77 -12.38
C MET A 40 0.71 9.63 -11.74
N VAL A 41 0.01 8.60 -11.25
CA VAL A 41 0.57 7.37 -10.69
C VAL A 41 -0.03 6.18 -11.43
N TYR A 42 0.84 5.32 -11.98
CA TYR A 42 0.47 4.11 -12.71
C TYR A 42 0.76 2.87 -11.85
N ARG A 43 -0.21 1.99 -11.69
CA ARG A 43 -0.03 0.67 -11.05
C ARG A 43 -0.12 -0.42 -12.10
N PHE A 44 0.91 -1.25 -12.19
CA PHE A 44 0.92 -2.43 -13.05
C PHE A 44 0.76 -3.73 -12.25
N ASN A 45 0.50 -4.84 -12.94
CA ASN A 45 0.62 -6.18 -12.39
C ASN A 45 2.11 -6.53 -12.08
N GLY A 46 2.36 -7.63 -11.37
CA GLY A 46 3.70 -7.97 -10.88
C GLY A 46 4.74 -8.20 -11.99
N ASP A 47 4.28 -8.54 -13.18
CA ASP A 47 5.06 -8.72 -14.40
C ASP A 47 5.07 -7.50 -15.33
N TRP A 48 4.48 -6.38 -14.90
CA TRP A 48 4.44 -5.09 -15.61
C TRP A 48 3.78 -5.11 -16.99
N SER A 49 3.08 -6.19 -17.34
CA SER A 49 2.44 -6.38 -18.64
C SER A 49 1.07 -5.72 -18.72
N GLU A 50 0.40 -5.47 -17.60
CA GLU A 50 -0.95 -4.90 -17.57
C GLU A 50 -1.03 -3.72 -16.63
N LEU A 51 -1.61 -2.61 -17.11
CA LEU A 51 -1.97 -1.47 -16.28
C LEU A 51 -3.24 -1.80 -15.46
N LEU A 52 -3.11 -1.85 -14.14
CA LEU A 52 -4.20 -2.17 -13.22
C LEU A 52 -4.93 -0.92 -12.71
N GLU A 53 -4.22 0.20 -12.54
CA GLU A 53 -4.79 1.42 -11.96
C GLU A 53 -4.04 2.66 -12.44
N LEU A 54 -4.77 3.74 -12.59
CA LEU A 54 -4.26 5.07 -12.88
C LEU A 54 -4.86 6.04 -11.88
N GLU A 55 -4.03 6.68 -11.05
CA GLU A 55 -4.45 7.69 -10.08
C GLU A 55 -3.83 9.04 -10.46
N GLY A 56 -4.66 10.07 -10.64
CA GLY A 56 -4.22 11.42 -11.01
C GLY A 56 -5.39 12.29 -11.50
N ASP A 57 -5.31 13.60 -11.24
CA ASP A 57 -6.34 14.57 -11.65
C ASP A 57 -6.27 14.88 -13.16
N ALA A 58 -5.14 14.54 -13.78
CA ALA A 58 -4.97 14.63 -15.22
C ALA A 58 -5.70 13.45 -15.90
N ARG A 59 -6.99 13.66 -16.14
CA ARG A 59 -7.83 12.77 -16.96
C ARG A 59 -7.20 12.58 -18.34
N LEU A 60 -6.53 11.45 -18.54
CA LEU A 60 -6.10 11.02 -19.86
C LEU A 60 -7.34 10.90 -20.75
N PRO A 61 -7.41 11.56 -21.92
CA PRO A 61 -8.61 11.57 -22.77
C PRO A 61 -9.09 10.18 -23.21
N ASP A 62 -8.23 9.16 -23.15
CA ASP A 62 -8.47 7.81 -23.67
C ASP A 62 -7.94 6.68 -22.74
N ALA A 63 -7.95 6.87 -21.42
CA ALA A 63 -7.64 5.79 -20.47
C ALA A 63 -8.89 4.95 -20.15
N ASP A 64 -9.62 4.53 -21.18
CA ASP A 64 -10.60 3.47 -21.06
C ASP A 64 -9.88 2.13 -21.30
N LEU A 65 -9.80 1.31 -20.23
CA LEU A 65 -9.37 -0.11 -20.19
C LEU A 65 -7.87 -0.38 -19.94
N PRO A 66 -7.54 -1.53 -19.29
CA PRO A 66 -6.16 -1.98 -19.14
C PRO A 66 -5.52 -2.15 -20.53
N ARG A 67 -4.57 -1.27 -20.85
CA ARG A 67 -3.72 -1.43 -22.04
C ARG A 67 -2.53 -2.32 -21.69
N SER A 68 -2.38 -3.41 -22.43
CA SER A 68 -1.21 -4.30 -22.34
C SER A 68 0.02 -3.76 -23.09
N ASP A 69 -0.16 -2.78 -23.98
CA ASP A 69 0.88 -2.33 -24.92
C ASP A 69 1.46 -0.95 -24.55
N TRP A 70 1.59 -0.64 -23.26
CA TRP A 70 2.02 0.69 -22.81
C TRP A 70 3.52 0.98 -23.03
N LEU A 71 4.30 -0.02 -23.46
CA LEU A 71 5.76 0.05 -23.62
C LEU A 71 6.23 0.07 -25.09
N GLU A 72 5.33 0.02 -26.07
CA GLU A 72 5.65 0.14 -27.52
C GLU A 72 5.64 1.57 -28.05
#